data_AF-A0A915U301-F1
#
_entry.id   AF-A0A915U301-F1
#
_cell.length_a   1.000
_cell.length_b   1.000
_cell.length_c   1.000
_cell.angle_alpha   90.00
_cell.angle_beta   90.00
_cell.angle_gamma   90.00
#
_symmetry.space_group_name_H-M   'P 1'
#
loop_
_entity.id
_entity.type
_entity.pdbx_description
1 polymer ?
#
loop_
_entity_poly.entity_id
_entity_poly.type
_entity_poly.pdbx_seq_one_letter_code
_entity_poly.pdbx_strand_id
1 'polypeptide(L)'
;MLDPHNQLDEQGRIKEEKCLYCHQSVPDVQHATLKKRRPDDEVVSLIGNLDVVCYRCHYKQTRQHPINANHLKKPTRKIMRSMRWAERKFGIVMPLDSSGKVTCITCHNPHEKGVIPSQRTASAGAGERARLRLPRVADKICLACHSNN
;
A
#
# COMPACT_ATOMS: atom_id res chain seq x y z
N MET A 1 -3.51 -21.47 10.02
CA MET A 1 -2.87 -20.14 10.11
C MET A 1 -3.85 -19.14 9.54
N LEU A 2 -4.17 -18.07 10.26
CA LEU A 2 -5.18 -17.12 9.80
C LEU A 2 -4.54 -16.15 8.80
N ASP A 3 -4.80 -16.37 7.51
CA ASP A 3 -4.36 -15.45 6.45
C ASP A 3 -5.24 -14.18 6.51
N PRO A 4 -4.68 -12.97 6.71
CA PRO A 4 -5.46 -11.74 6.70
C PRO A 4 -5.74 -11.22 5.27
N HIS A 5 -5.20 -11.89 4.25
CA HIS A 5 -5.23 -11.41 2.87
C HIS A 5 -6.27 -12.11 1.99
N ASN A 6 -7.03 -13.05 2.54
CA ASN A 6 -8.20 -13.67 1.91
C ASN A 6 -9.48 -12.95 2.36
N GLN A 7 -9.59 -11.70 1.94
CA GLN A 7 -10.56 -10.72 2.41
C GLN A 7 -11.94 -10.86 1.77
N LEU A 8 -12.08 -11.69 0.74
CA LEU A 8 -13.36 -11.99 0.11
C LEU A 8 -13.85 -13.40 0.49
N ASP A 9 -15.16 -13.57 0.59
CA ASP A 9 -15.79 -14.90 0.67
C ASP A 9 -16.00 -15.51 -0.73
N GLU A 10 -16.56 -16.72 -0.77
CA GLU A 10 -16.81 -17.45 -2.03
C GLU A 10 -17.80 -16.73 -2.96
N GLN A 11 -18.61 -15.82 -2.42
CA GLN A 11 -19.56 -15.00 -3.15
C GLN A 11 -18.96 -13.62 -3.53
N GLY A 12 -17.69 -13.37 -3.19
CA GLY A 12 -17.00 -12.11 -3.45
C GLY A 12 -17.36 -10.98 -2.49
N ARG A 13 -18.00 -11.28 -1.35
CA ARG A 13 -18.35 -10.28 -0.32
C ARG A 13 -17.16 -10.07 0.62
N ILE A 14 -17.03 -8.85 1.13
CA ILE A 14 -15.95 -8.48 2.05
C ILE A 14 -16.17 -9.16 3.40
N LYS A 15 -15.13 -9.84 3.87
CA LYS A 15 -15.00 -10.36 5.24
C LYS A 15 -14.53 -9.23 6.15
N GLU A 16 -15.47 -8.50 6.73
CA GLU A 16 -15.19 -7.31 7.55
C GLU A 16 -14.19 -7.57 8.69
N GLU A 17 -14.24 -8.76 9.29
CA GLU A 17 -13.34 -9.16 10.37
C GLU A 17 -11.88 -9.21 9.90
N LYS A 18 -11.62 -9.45 8.61
CA LYS A 18 -10.27 -9.44 8.02
C LYS A 18 -9.70 -8.03 7.93
N CYS A 19 -10.54 -7.04 7.67
CA CYS A 19 -10.12 -5.63 7.61
C CYS A 19 -9.54 -5.17 8.95
N LEU A 20 -10.13 -5.64 10.06
CA LEU A 20 -9.75 -5.28 11.43
C LEU A 20 -8.41 -5.88 11.90
N TYR A 21 -7.75 -6.71 11.09
CA TYR A 21 -6.36 -7.09 11.37
C TYR A 21 -5.39 -5.94 11.16
N CYS A 22 -5.72 -5.06 10.22
CA CYS A 22 -4.87 -3.95 9.79
C CYS A 22 -5.48 -2.59 10.12
N HIS A 23 -6.80 -2.44 9.98
CA HIS A 23 -7.52 -1.18 10.13
C HIS A 23 -8.16 -1.03 11.51
N GLN A 24 -8.29 0.22 11.99
CA GLN A 24 -8.98 0.46 13.27
C GLN A 24 -10.49 0.27 13.17
N SER A 25 -11.04 0.50 11.97
CA SER A 25 -12.43 0.26 11.59
C SER A 25 -12.46 -0.22 10.13
N VAL A 26 -13.55 -0.87 9.71
CA VAL A 26 -13.73 -1.26 8.31
C VAL A 26 -13.89 0.01 7.47
N PRO A 27 -12.97 0.33 6.54
CA PRO A 27 -13.10 1.54 5.73
C PRO A 27 -14.15 1.36 4.64
N ASP A 28 -14.83 2.45 4.24
CA ASP A 28 -15.63 2.45 3.03
C ASP A 28 -14.72 2.25 1.80
N VAL A 29 -14.70 1.04 1.25
CA VAL A 29 -13.84 0.68 0.11
C VAL A 29 -14.14 1.50 -1.16
N GLN A 30 -15.33 2.07 -1.27
CA GLN A 30 -15.74 2.90 -2.41
C GLN A 30 -15.24 4.33 -2.28
N HIS A 31 -15.23 4.88 -1.06
CA HIS A 31 -15.05 6.33 -0.85
C HIS A 31 -13.85 6.70 0.04
N ALA A 32 -13.45 5.87 1.00
CA ALA A 32 -12.42 6.21 1.99
C ALA A 32 -11.08 6.56 1.32
N THR A 33 -10.39 7.54 1.91
CA THR A 33 -9.19 8.17 1.35
C THR A 33 -7.98 7.95 2.24
N LEU A 34 -6.78 8.04 1.65
CA LEU A 34 -5.53 7.91 2.42
C LEU A 34 -5.17 9.17 3.22
N LYS A 35 -5.75 10.32 2.85
CA LYS A 35 -5.49 11.63 3.47
C LYS A 35 -6.72 12.50 3.34
N LYS A 36 -7.06 13.21 4.41
CA LYS A 36 -8.13 14.20 4.42
C LYS A 36 -7.83 15.33 3.44
N ARG A 37 -8.71 15.57 2.47
CA ARG A 37 -8.65 16.72 1.54
C ARG A 37 -9.87 17.62 1.70
N ARG A 38 -11.01 17.04 2.03
CA ARG A 38 -12.28 17.72 2.33
C ARG A 38 -12.72 17.42 3.77
N PRO A 39 -13.59 18.26 4.36
CA PRO A 39 -14.07 18.08 5.74
C PRO A 39 -14.73 16.72 6.00
N ASP A 40 -15.45 16.22 5.00
CA ASP A 40 -16.27 15.00 4.99
C ASP A 40 -15.52 13.74 4.52
N ASP A 41 -14.26 13.85 4.07
CA ASP A 41 -13.50 12.68 3.65
C ASP A 41 -13.29 11.73 4.84
N GLU A 42 -13.78 10.50 4.71
CA GLU A 42 -13.37 9.39 5.56
C GLU A 42 -11.89 9.08 5.28
N VAL A 43 -11.09 9.00 6.34
CA VAL A 43 -9.67 8.69 6.25
C VAL A 43 -9.41 7.29 6.74
N VAL A 44 -8.79 6.48 5.88
CA VAL A 44 -8.35 5.13 6.23
C VAL A 44 -7.36 5.21 7.39
N SER A 45 -7.69 4.53 8.48
CA SER A 45 -6.86 4.41 9.68
C SER A 45 -6.31 2.99 9.80
N LEU A 46 -5.11 2.86 10.37
CA LEU A 46 -4.45 1.59 10.63
C LEU A 46 -4.23 1.39 12.13
N ILE A 47 -4.22 0.14 12.57
CA ILE A 47 -3.93 -0.21 13.95
C ILE A 47 -2.47 0.12 14.24
N GLY A 48 -2.26 1.03 15.18
CA GLY A 48 -0.94 1.46 15.62
C GLY A 48 -0.14 2.16 14.54
N ASN A 49 1.18 2.06 14.62
CA ASN A 49 2.08 2.58 13.60
C ASN A 49 2.16 1.59 12.43
N LEU A 50 2.19 2.14 11.22
CA LEU A 50 2.24 1.43 9.96
C LEU A 50 3.44 0.49 9.83
N ASP A 51 4.55 0.84 10.49
CA ASP A 51 5.71 -0.05 10.60
C ASP A 51 5.35 -1.36 11.32
N VAL A 52 4.52 -1.30 12.37
CA VAL A 52 4.23 -2.45 13.25
C VAL A 52 3.17 -3.39 12.65
N VAL A 53 2.20 -2.86 11.89
CA VAL A 53 1.04 -3.66 11.45
C VAL A 53 1.46 -4.86 10.60
N CYS A 54 2.43 -4.68 9.70
CA CYS A 54 2.95 -5.74 8.86
C CYS A 54 3.82 -6.72 9.67
N TYR A 55 4.55 -6.23 10.68
CA TYR A 55 5.46 -7.05 11.51
C TYR A 55 4.77 -8.04 12.42
N ARG A 56 3.46 -7.86 12.67
CA ARG A 56 2.66 -8.83 13.42
C ARG A 56 2.63 -10.22 12.76
N CYS A 57 2.81 -10.28 11.44
CA CYS A 57 2.82 -11.51 10.67
C CYS A 57 4.08 -11.72 9.83
N HIS A 58 4.72 -10.64 9.36
CA HIS A 58 5.89 -10.70 8.47
C HIS A 58 7.13 -10.16 9.17
N TYR A 59 8.11 -11.02 9.45
CA TYR A 59 9.38 -10.56 10.01
C TYR A 59 10.14 -9.66 9.03
N LYS A 60 10.79 -8.62 9.56
CA LYS A 60 11.51 -7.62 8.78
C LYS A 60 12.76 -8.23 8.14
N GLN A 61 12.76 -8.42 6.83
CA GLN A 61 13.98 -8.70 6.05
C GLN A 61 14.76 -7.38 5.81
N THR A 62 15.17 -6.70 6.89
CA THR A 62 15.89 -5.40 6.82
C THR A 62 17.16 -5.43 6.00
N ARG A 63 17.89 -6.54 6.07
CA ARG A 63 19.18 -6.69 5.40
C ARG A 63 19.03 -7.05 3.91
N GLN A 64 17.82 -7.21 3.38
CA GLN A 64 17.66 -7.89 2.09
C GLN A 64 16.47 -7.39 1.23
N HIS A 65 15.76 -6.33 1.64
CA HIS A 65 14.55 -5.89 0.93
C HIS A 65 14.60 -4.45 0.40
N PRO A 66 14.30 -4.21 -0.89
CA PRO A 66 14.46 -5.14 -2.03
C PRO A 66 15.92 -5.27 -2.52
N ILE A 67 16.84 -4.40 -2.10
CA ILE A 67 18.23 -4.33 -2.62
C ILE A 67 19.29 -4.20 -1.50
N ASN A 68 19.10 -4.88 -0.37
CA ASN A 68 19.99 -4.75 0.81
C ASN A 68 20.14 -3.29 1.28
N ALA A 69 19.08 -2.49 1.18
CA ALA A 69 19.06 -1.10 1.61
C ALA A 69 17.79 -0.78 2.41
N ASN A 70 17.96 0.00 3.49
CA ASN A 70 16.83 0.42 4.32
C ASN A 70 16.03 1.55 3.65
N HIS A 71 14.82 1.23 3.20
CA HIS A 71 13.89 2.16 2.59
C HIS A 71 12.89 2.77 3.58
N LEU A 72 12.83 2.35 4.85
CA LEU A 72 11.87 2.83 5.85
C LEU A 72 12.27 4.19 6.43
N LYS A 73 12.36 5.20 5.55
CA LYS A 73 12.81 6.55 5.87
C LYS A 73 12.05 7.58 5.04
N LYS A 74 12.20 8.85 5.40
CA LYS A 74 11.67 9.96 4.63
C LYS A 74 12.38 10.04 3.27
N PRO A 75 11.67 9.97 2.14
CA PRO A 75 12.26 10.17 0.83
C PRO A 75 12.73 11.62 0.67
N THR A 76 13.78 11.85 -0.13
CA THR A 76 14.26 13.19 -0.44
C THR A 76 13.28 13.92 -1.37
N ARG A 77 13.40 15.25 -1.51
CA ARG A 77 12.59 16.03 -2.46
C ARG A 77 12.69 15.51 -3.90
N LYS A 78 13.88 15.05 -4.32
CA LYS A 78 14.07 14.46 -5.66
C LYS A 78 13.23 13.18 -5.80
N ILE A 79 13.35 12.25 -4.87
CA ILE A 79 12.58 10.99 -4.86
C ILE A 79 11.08 11.29 -4.83
N MET A 80 10.64 12.24 -4.02
CA MET A 80 9.22 12.64 -3.96
C MET A 80 8.68 13.14 -5.30
N ARG A 81 9.50 13.82 -6.12
CA ARG A 81 9.09 14.23 -7.48
C ARG A 81 8.94 13.03 -8.40
N SER A 82 9.90 12.09 -8.38
CA SER A 82 9.80 10.84 -9.15
C SER A 82 8.57 10.04 -8.75
N MET A 83 8.29 9.96 -7.44
CA MET A 83 7.11 9.29 -6.92
C MET A 83 5.81 9.86 -7.50
N ARG A 84 5.63 11.18 -7.44
CA ARG A 84 4.44 11.86 -7.99
C ARG A 84 4.34 11.72 -9.50
N TRP A 85 5.46 11.66 -10.21
CA TRP A 85 5.46 11.39 -11.64
C TRP A 85 4.99 9.97 -11.92
N ALA A 86 5.46 8.97 -11.17
CA ALA A 86 5.06 7.58 -11.32
C ALA A 86 3.57 7.36 -10.98
N GLU A 87 3.07 7.96 -9.90
CA GLU A 87 1.64 7.93 -9.55
C GLU A 87 0.76 8.41 -10.71
N ARG A 88 1.11 9.56 -11.32
CA ARG A 88 0.38 10.10 -12.48
C ARG A 88 0.53 9.26 -13.73
N LYS A 89 1.76 8.82 -14.04
CA LYS A 89 2.06 8.11 -15.29
C LYS A 89 1.45 6.71 -15.32
N PHE A 90 1.46 6.02 -14.19
CA PHE A 90 1.06 4.62 -14.12
C PHE A 90 -0.30 4.40 -13.46
N GLY A 91 -0.97 5.47 -13.00
CA GLY A 91 -2.29 5.37 -12.38
C GLY A 91 -2.26 4.59 -11.06
N ILE A 92 -1.21 4.80 -10.25
CA ILE A 92 -1.03 4.14 -8.95
C ILE A 92 -1.02 5.16 -7.82
N VAL A 93 -1.04 4.68 -6.58
CA VAL A 93 -0.72 5.48 -5.38
C VAL A 93 0.49 4.90 -4.68
N MET A 94 1.35 5.73 -4.12
CA MET A 94 2.49 5.31 -3.31
C MET A 94 2.41 5.99 -1.95
N PRO A 95 1.54 5.50 -1.05
CA PRO A 95 1.30 6.12 0.24
C PRO A 95 2.56 6.17 1.08
N LEU A 96 2.76 7.29 1.76
CA LEU A 96 3.70 7.44 2.86
C LEU A 96 2.90 7.38 4.17
N ASP A 97 3.58 7.07 5.27
CA ASP A 97 2.96 7.16 6.59
C ASP A 97 2.61 8.62 6.97
N SER A 98 1.99 8.81 8.14
CA SER A 98 1.64 10.12 8.67
C SER A 98 2.86 11.03 8.91
N SER A 99 4.03 10.43 9.12
CA SER A 99 5.30 11.15 9.26
C SER A 99 5.98 11.48 7.93
N GLY A 100 5.47 10.95 6.81
CA GLY A 100 6.04 11.11 5.46
C GLY A 100 7.16 10.11 5.13
N LYS A 101 7.26 8.98 5.83
CA LYS A 101 8.21 7.89 5.54
C LYS A 101 7.62 6.89 4.56
N VAL A 102 8.53 6.31 3.76
CA VAL A 102 8.23 5.10 2.99
C VAL A 102 8.05 3.94 3.95
N THR A 103 7.10 3.07 3.64
CA THR A 103 6.72 1.89 4.44
C THR A 103 6.41 0.72 3.51
N CYS A 104 6.04 -0.42 4.08
CA CYS A 104 5.65 -1.60 3.29
C CYS A 104 4.52 -1.29 2.29
N ILE A 105 3.50 -0.51 2.68
CA ILE A 105 2.34 -0.23 1.83
C ILE A 105 2.63 0.75 0.68
N THR A 106 3.77 1.45 0.74
CA THR A 106 4.22 2.33 -0.35
C THR A 106 4.44 1.51 -1.61
N CYS A 107 5.03 0.32 -1.46
CA CYS A 107 5.35 -0.58 -2.57
C CYS A 107 4.35 -1.73 -2.69
N HIS A 108 3.84 -2.25 -1.56
CA HIS A 108 2.95 -3.39 -1.51
C HIS A 108 1.48 -2.99 -1.30
N ASN A 109 0.58 -3.72 -1.93
CA ASN A 109 -0.86 -3.62 -1.73
C ASN A 109 -1.36 -4.93 -1.11
N PRO A 110 -1.55 -5.00 0.21
CA PRO A 110 -1.86 -6.25 0.88
C PRO A 110 -3.22 -6.82 0.50
N HIS A 111 -4.06 -6.05 -0.20
CA HIS A 111 -5.44 -6.41 -0.47
C HIS A 111 -5.58 -7.56 -1.47
N GLU A 112 -6.62 -8.37 -1.27
CA GLU A 112 -7.13 -9.28 -2.29
C GLU A 112 -7.67 -8.49 -3.50
N LYS A 113 -7.52 -9.07 -4.70
CA LYS A 113 -8.07 -8.47 -5.91
C LYS A 113 -9.60 -8.41 -5.79
N GLY A 114 -10.17 -7.22 -6.00
CA GLY A 114 -11.62 -6.98 -5.93
C GLY A 114 -12.11 -6.31 -4.64
N VAL A 115 -11.29 -6.26 -3.58
CA VAL A 115 -11.64 -5.55 -2.34
C VAL A 115 -11.75 -4.04 -2.57
N ILE A 116 -10.74 -3.48 -3.24
CA ILE A 116 -10.78 -2.08 -3.70
C ILE A 116 -11.27 -2.09 -5.15
N PRO A 117 -12.30 -1.28 -5.50
CA PRO A 117 -12.79 -1.14 -6.86
C PRO A 117 -11.65 -0.88 -7.86
N SER A 118 -11.66 -1.59 -8.98
CA SER A 118 -10.58 -1.57 -9.98
C SER A 118 -10.37 -0.19 -10.62
N GLN A 119 -11.39 0.67 -10.60
CA GLN A 119 -11.33 2.05 -11.10
C GLN A 119 -10.50 2.96 -10.18
N ARG A 120 -10.29 2.57 -8.91
CA ARG A 120 -9.48 3.33 -7.96
C ARG A 120 -8.02 2.97 -8.13
N THR A 121 -7.16 3.96 -8.24
CA THR A 121 -5.68 3.80 -8.31
C THR A 121 -5.10 3.05 -7.11
N ALA A 122 -5.81 3.05 -5.98
CA ALA A 122 -5.47 2.29 -4.78
C ALA A 122 -5.57 0.76 -4.96
N SER A 123 -6.31 0.27 -5.96
CA SER A 123 -6.43 -1.16 -6.28
C SER A 123 -5.18 -1.74 -6.94
N ALA A 124 -4.28 -0.89 -7.46
CA ALA A 124 -3.09 -1.34 -8.17
C ALA A 124 -2.23 -2.28 -7.31
N GLY A 125 -1.88 -3.44 -7.87
CA GLY A 125 -1.10 -4.48 -7.19
C GLY A 125 -1.88 -5.41 -6.27
N ALA A 126 -3.18 -5.20 -6.07
CA ALA A 126 -4.01 -6.11 -5.26
C ALA A 126 -4.05 -7.51 -5.90
N GLY A 127 -3.82 -8.55 -5.08
CA GLY A 127 -3.76 -9.94 -5.52
C GLY A 127 -2.53 -10.33 -6.37
N GLU A 128 -1.60 -9.41 -6.67
CA GLU A 128 -0.36 -9.76 -7.37
C GLU A 128 0.54 -10.68 -6.52
N ARG A 129 1.36 -11.54 -7.16
CA ARG A 129 2.19 -12.54 -6.44
C ARG A 129 3.08 -11.92 -5.36
N ALA A 130 3.70 -10.77 -5.65
CA ALA A 130 4.48 -10.01 -4.67
C ALA A 130 3.71 -8.78 -4.16
N ARG A 131 2.45 -8.63 -4.55
CA ARG A 131 1.57 -7.50 -4.20
C ARG A 131 2.13 -6.13 -4.55
N LEU A 132 3.06 -6.06 -5.51
CA LEU A 132 3.66 -4.80 -5.90
C LEU A 132 2.65 -3.95 -6.66
N ARG A 133 2.56 -2.66 -6.32
CA ARG A 133 1.68 -1.70 -7.00
C ARG A 133 2.02 -1.52 -8.48
N LEU A 134 3.26 -1.84 -8.86
CA LEU A 134 3.71 -1.94 -10.24
C LEU A 134 4.27 -3.35 -10.49
N PRO A 135 3.45 -4.30 -10.98
CA PRO A 135 3.92 -5.65 -11.24
C PRO A 135 4.83 -5.74 -12.49
N ARG A 136 5.96 -6.43 -12.29
CA ARG A 136 6.71 -7.33 -13.19
C ARG A 136 7.09 -6.94 -14.63
N VAL A 137 7.11 -5.67 -15.00
CA VAL A 137 8.04 -5.25 -16.05
C VAL A 137 9.27 -4.64 -15.37
N ALA A 138 10.29 -5.47 -15.13
CA ALA A 138 11.67 -5.16 -14.70
C ALA A 138 11.83 -3.94 -13.77
N ASP A 139 11.77 -4.15 -12.45
CA ASP A 139 12.16 -3.14 -11.45
C ASP A 139 11.43 -1.80 -11.49
N LYS A 140 10.29 -1.72 -12.21
CA LYS A 140 9.51 -0.48 -12.33
C LYS A 140 9.10 0.12 -11.00
N ILE A 141 8.89 -0.70 -9.97
CA ILE A 141 8.61 -0.18 -8.62
C ILE A 141 9.81 0.60 -8.05
N CYS A 142 11.03 0.14 -8.31
CA CYS A 142 12.25 0.85 -7.94
C CYS A 142 12.39 2.13 -8.78
N LEU A 143 12.11 2.05 -10.08
CA LEU A 143 12.15 3.20 -11.01
C LEU A 143 11.08 4.25 -10.71
N ALA A 144 10.03 3.91 -9.97
CA ALA A 144 9.04 4.87 -9.50
C ALA A 144 9.66 5.93 -8.57
N CYS A 145 10.78 5.59 -7.91
CA CYS A 145 11.54 6.48 -7.03
C CYS A 145 12.92 6.83 -7.62
N HIS A 146 13.59 5.88 -8.26
CA HIS A 146 14.98 5.95 -8.69
C HIS A 146 15.14 6.17 -10.21
N SER A 147 14.21 6.87 -10.85
CA SER A 147 14.37 7.27 -12.24
C SER A 147 15.47 8.34 -12.41
N ASN A 148 16.16 8.30 -13.55
CA ASN A 148 17.18 9.29 -13.94
C ASN A 148 16.59 10.61 -14.48
N ASN A 149 15.30 10.87 -14.24
CA ASN A 149 14.61 12.06 -14.70
C ASN A 149 14.84 13.26 -13.76
#